data_AF-A0A484ZBN2-F1
#
_entry.id   AF-A0A484ZBN2-F1
#
_cell.length_a   1.000
_cell.length_b   1.000
_cell.length_c   1.000
_cell.angle_alpha   90.00
_cell.angle_beta   90.00
_cell.angle_gamma   90.00
#
_symmetry.space_group_name_H-M   'P 1'
#
loop_
_entity.id
_entity.type
_entity.pdbx_description
1 polymer ?
#
loop_
_entity_poly.entity_id
_entity_poly.type
_entity_poly.pdbx_seq_one_letter_code
_entity_poly.pdbx_strand_id
1 'polypeptide(L)'
;MPIVVATTHFESLTEAMAKRLGLQGPVPVIIGAGDGMMANVGVGAIRPGQINITIGTSGAIRMAAKQPETDIKRRTWCYNITEDRWMLGGAINNGGISFRWARDKFAETEQRVSEKLGLDSYSLLASYADKVSAGSNGLVVLPFFTGERAPYWNADARGIMFGLTLNHDKRHIIRATLEGICYRMRSVLESLEELTGTAEQIRVSGSFTRSPVWLQILSDILGREICIPDVDEGAAYGAAIFGFYALGQLTSIDEASDLIGIHQVYKPNPKHHQTYCELYQIYAQVYWNLQDQFKAISSFQRNEMQ
;
A
#
# COMPACT_ATOMS: atom_id res chain seq x y z
N MET A 1 -14.20 -30.82 -7.96
CA MET A 1 -13.82 -29.48 -7.47
C MET A 1 -14.81 -29.05 -6.42
N PRO A 2 -14.42 -28.25 -5.41
CA PRO A 2 -15.37 -27.73 -4.43
C PRO A 2 -16.47 -26.89 -5.13
N ILE A 3 -17.65 -26.83 -4.53
CA ILE A 3 -18.74 -25.98 -4.99
C ILE A 3 -18.34 -24.52 -4.72
N VAL A 4 -18.40 -23.68 -5.74
CA VAL A 4 -18.14 -22.24 -5.60
C VAL A 4 -19.38 -21.57 -5.01
N VAL A 5 -19.20 -20.82 -3.94
CA VAL A 5 -20.25 -20.10 -3.24
C VAL A 5 -19.89 -18.61 -3.17
N ALA A 6 -20.89 -17.76 -2.95
CA ALA A 6 -20.67 -16.34 -2.70
C ALA A 6 -19.83 -16.14 -1.43
N THR A 7 -19.08 -15.04 -1.37
CA THR A 7 -18.34 -14.61 -0.17
C THR A 7 -19.23 -14.42 1.06
N THR A 8 -20.50 -14.05 0.85
CA THR A 8 -21.53 -13.89 1.89
C THR A 8 -22.17 -15.21 2.31
N HIS A 9 -21.86 -16.32 1.64
CA HIS A 9 -22.37 -17.63 2.05
C HIS A 9 -21.91 -17.96 3.47
N PHE A 10 -22.83 -18.49 4.27
CA PHE A 10 -22.55 -18.88 5.63
C PHE A 10 -23.25 -20.19 5.97
N GLU A 11 -22.63 -20.93 6.88
CA GLU A 11 -23.16 -22.16 7.46
C GLU A 11 -23.14 -22.04 8.99
N SER A 12 -23.78 -22.97 9.70
CA SER A 12 -23.71 -22.98 11.15
C SER A 12 -22.47 -23.72 11.66
N LEU A 13 -21.80 -23.14 12.65
CA LEU A 13 -20.76 -23.82 13.41
C LEU A 13 -21.35 -25.07 14.09
N THR A 14 -20.61 -26.18 14.06
CA THR A 14 -21.06 -27.40 14.73
C THR A 14 -21.17 -27.20 16.24
N GLU A 15 -22.16 -27.83 16.88
CA GLU A 15 -22.37 -27.72 18.34
C GLU A 15 -21.12 -28.09 19.14
N ALA A 16 -20.41 -29.13 18.71
CA ALA A 16 -19.15 -29.56 19.33
C ALA A 16 -18.09 -28.45 19.30
N MET A 17 -18.00 -27.70 18.19
CA MET A 17 -17.04 -26.60 18.08
C MET A 17 -17.50 -25.36 18.83
N ALA A 18 -18.80 -25.02 18.79
CA ALA A 18 -19.37 -23.94 19.58
C ALA A 18 -19.08 -24.13 21.08
N LYS A 19 -19.30 -25.35 21.60
CA LYS A 19 -18.97 -25.71 22.98
C LYS A 19 -17.49 -25.58 23.31
N ARG A 20 -16.59 -25.98 22.40
CA ARG A 20 -15.13 -25.85 22.59
C ARG A 20 -14.66 -24.40 22.64
N LEU A 21 -15.29 -23.51 21.88
CA LEU A 21 -14.97 -22.08 21.84
C LEU A 21 -15.71 -21.27 22.91
N GLY A 22 -16.59 -21.89 23.71
CA GLY A 22 -17.39 -21.22 24.74
C GLY A 22 -18.50 -20.34 24.17
N LEU A 23 -18.93 -20.59 22.94
CA LEU A 23 -20.01 -19.85 22.27
C LEU A 23 -21.36 -20.52 22.51
N GLN A 24 -22.42 -19.72 22.62
CA GLN A 24 -23.78 -20.19 22.88
C GLN A 24 -24.69 -20.04 21.66
N GLY A 25 -25.54 -21.04 21.41
CA GLY A 25 -26.52 -21.03 20.33
C GLY A 25 -25.92 -21.32 18.94
N PRO A 26 -26.74 -21.26 17.88
CA PRO A 26 -26.27 -21.36 16.50
C PRO A 26 -25.35 -20.19 16.17
N VAL A 27 -24.08 -20.47 15.88
CA VAL A 27 -23.09 -19.44 15.49
C VAL A 27 -22.86 -19.52 13.98
N PRO A 28 -23.19 -18.48 13.20
CA PRO A 28 -22.90 -18.47 11.77
C PRO A 28 -21.40 -18.38 11.51
N VAL A 29 -20.93 -19.12 10.51
CA VAL A 29 -19.58 -19.09 9.97
C VAL A 29 -19.67 -18.63 8.52
N ILE A 30 -19.24 -17.40 8.28
CA ILE A 30 -19.27 -16.77 6.96
C ILE A 30 -17.98 -17.13 6.21
N ILE A 31 -18.09 -17.52 4.92
CA ILE A 31 -16.95 -17.79 4.03
C ILE A 31 -15.98 -16.61 4.01
N GLY A 32 -16.52 -15.40 3.87
CA GLY A 32 -15.77 -14.15 3.87
C GLY A 32 -14.99 -13.93 2.58
N ALA A 33 -13.96 -13.09 2.65
CA ALA A 33 -13.05 -12.83 1.54
C ALA A 33 -11.61 -12.70 2.04
N GLY A 34 -10.67 -12.51 1.11
CA GLY A 34 -9.26 -12.34 1.45
C GLY A 34 -8.97 -11.10 2.32
N ASP A 35 -7.88 -11.16 3.07
CA ASP A 35 -7.43 -10.16 4.04
C ASP A 35 -7.42 -8.73 3.49
N GLY A 36 -6.95 -8.52 2.27
CA GLY A 36 -6.87 -7.20 1.64
C GLY A 36 -8.23 -6.58 1.32
N MET A 37 -9.24 -7.40 1.01
CA MET A 37 -10.61 -6.96 0.80
C MET A 37 -11.25 -6.59 2.14
N MET A 38 -11.06 -7.44 3.15
CA MET A 38 -11.53 -7.14 4.51
C MET A 38 -10.86 -5.90 5.09
N ALA A 39 -9.56 -5.70 4.85
CA ALA A 39 -8.87 -4.47 5.23
C ALA A 39 -9.49 -3.23 4.56
N ASN A 40 -9.90 -3.31 3.30
CA ASN A 40 -10.61 -2.22 2.62
C ASN A 40 -11.98 -1.92 3.23
N VAL A 41 -12.77 -2.96 3.52
CA VAL A 41 -14.05 -2.82 4.22
C VAL A 41 -13.84 -2.17 5.59
N GLY A 42 -12.88 -2.66 6.37
CA GLY A 42 -12.64 -2.19 7.73
C GLY A 42 -11.88 -0.87 7.84
N VAL A 43 -11.38 -0.28 6.74
CA VAL A 43 -11.04 1.14 6.68
C VAL A 43 -12.14 2.00 6.07
N GLY A 44 -13.24 1.39 5.64
CA GLY A 44 -14.40 2.06 5.05
C GLY A 44 -14.16 2.59 3.63
N ALA A 45 -13.19 2.00 2.91
CA ALA A 45 -12.89 2.31 1.51
C ALA A 45 -13.54 1.27 0.60
N ILE A 46 -14.87 1.33 0.50
CA ILE A 46 -15.71 0.34 -0.21
C ILE A 46 -16.67 0.95 -1.22
N ARG A 47 -16.87 2.29 -1.19
CA ARG A 47 -17.62 2.99 -2.23
C ARG A 47 -16.73 3.23 -3.45
N PRO A 48 -17.29 3.26 -4.67
CA PRO A 48 -16.56 3.74 -5.84
C PRO A 48 -15.93 5.11 -5.59
N GLY A 49 -14.72 5.33 -6.10
CA GLY A 49 -13.95 6.54 -5.81
C GLY A 49 -13.14 6.48 -4.51
N GLN A 50 -13.44 5.56 -3.59
CA GLN A 50 -12.66 5.38 -2.37
C GLN A 50 -11.56 4.34 -2.57
N ILE A 51 -10.37 4.70 -2.08
CA ILE A 51 -9.20 3.83 -2.15
C ILE A 51 -8.59 3.61 -0.78
N ASN A 52 -7.95 2.47 -0.63
CA ASN A 52 -7.06 2.19 0.49
C ASN A 52 -5.64 1.97 -0.03
N ILE A 53 -4.70 2.75 0.49
CA ILE A 53 -3.26 2.53 0.30
C ILE A 53 -2.70 1.91 1.58
N THR A 54 -2.22 0.68 1.46
CA THR A 54 -1.57 -0.04 2.55
C THR A 54 -0.06 -0.10 2.31
N ILE A 55 0.76 0.30 3.29
CA ILE A 55 2.20 0.05 3.29
C ILE A 55 2.61 -0.62 4.60
N GLY A 56 2.98 -1.89 4.50
CA GLY A 56 3.67 -2.67 5.52
C GLY A 56 5.04 -3.10 5.00
N THR A 57 5.43 -4.36 5.17
CA THR A 57 6.65 -4.91 4.52
C THR A 57 6.62 -4.71 3.00
N SER A 58 5.49 -5.06 2.39
CA SER A 58 5.13 -4.75 1.00
C SER A 58 4.05 -3.65 0.98
N GLY A 59 3.50 -3.32 -0.18
CA GLY A 59 2.39 -2.36 -0.24
C GLY A 59 1.33 -2.73 -1.27
N ALA A 60 0.15 -2.14 -1.15
CA ALA A 60 -0.95 -2.31 -2.10
C ALA A 60 -1.85 -1.07 -2.17
N ILE A 61 -2.43 -0.84 -3.34
CA ILE A 61 -3.54 0.10 -3.56
C ILE A 61 -4.74 -0.71 -3.99
N ARG A 62 -5.89 -0.43 -3.38
CA ARG A 62 -7.14 -1.11 -3.68
C ARG A 62 -8.28 -0.10 -3.80
N MET A 63 -9.07 -0.23 -4.86
CA MET A 63 -10.17 0.65 -5.20
C MET A 63 -11.44 -0.18 -5.45
N ALA A 64 -12.53 0.24 -4.83
CA ALA A 64 -13.81 -0.42 -5.03
C ALA A 64 -14.47 0.00 -6.35
N ALA A 65 -15.18 -0.93 -6.99
CA ALA A 65 -15.96 -0.72 -8.19
C ALA A 65 -17.31 -1.46 -8.11
N LYS A 66 -18.30 -1.00 -8.88
CA LYS A 66 -19.65 -1.60 -8.92
C LYS A 66 -19.75 -2.84 -9.82
N GLN A 67 -18.81 -3.00 -10.73
CA GLN A 67 -18.82 -4.06 -11.74
C GLN A 67 -17.40 -4.61 -11.92
N PRO A 68 -17.24 -5.84 -12.42
CA PRO A 68 -15.93 -6.38 -12.71
C PRO A 68 -15.26 -5.56 -13.80
N GLU A 69 -14.02 -5.17 -13.55
CA GLU A 69 -13.20 -4.43 -14.51
C GLU A 69 -11.83 -5.09 -14.61
N THR A 70 -11.33 -5.31 -15.82
CA THR A 70 -10.00 -5.90 -16.04
C THR A 70 -9.17 -4.99 -16.91
N ASP A 71 -7.92 -4.76 -16.50
CA ASP A 71 -7.01 -3.91 -17.27
C ASP A 71 -6.47 -4.64 -18.50
N ILE A 72 -6.74 -4.11 -19.69
CA ILE A 72 -6.22 -4.63 -20.95
C ILE A 72 -4.68 -4.65 -20.99
N LYS A 73 -4.03 -3.71 -20.29
CA LYS A 73 -2.57 -3.66 -20.12
C LYS A 73 -2.05 -4.62 -19.04
N ARG A 74 -2.96 -5.36 -18.38
CA ARG A 74 -2.68 -6.37 -17.35
C ARG A 74 -1.91 -5.84 -16.15
N ARG A 75 -2.09 -4.57 -15.77
CA ARG A 75 -1.34 -3.93 -14.67
C ARG A 75 -1.94 -4.19 -13.30
N THR A 76 -3.25 -4.49 -13.24
CA THR A 76 -4.04 -4.62 -12.01
C THR A 76 -4.78 -5.96 -11.98
N TRP A 77 -5.27 -6.34 -10.80
CA TRP A 77 -6.22 -7.45 -10.60
C TRP A 77 -7.58 -6.92 -10.19
N CYS A 78 -8.59 -7.78 -10.27
CA CYS A 78 -9.96 -7.51 -9.84
C CYS A 78 -10.51 -8.74 -9.11
N TYR A 79 -10.94 -8.56 -7.86
CA TYR A 79 -11.51 -9.62 -7.03
C TYR A 79 -12.97 -9.32 -6.70
N ASN A 80 -13.82 -10.35 -6.74
CA ASN A 80 -15.20 -10.24 -6.31
C ASN A 80 -15.28 -10.08 -4.78
N ILE A 81 -16.10 -9.15 -4.29
CA ILE A 81 -16.42 -9.02 -2.85
C ILE A 81 -17.88 -9.36 -2.59
N THR A 82 -18.82 -8.82 -3.37
CA THR A 82 -20.26 -9.11 -3.30
C THR A 82 -20.81 -9.21 -4.73
N GLU A 83 -22.12 -9.44 -4.89
CA GLU A 83 -22.75 -9.43 -6.22
C GLU A 83 -22.58 -8.09 -6.96
N ASP A 84 -22.52 -6.99 -6.21
CA ASP A 84 -22.47 -5.61 -6.73
C ASP A 84 -21.19 -4.84 -6.35
N ARG A 85 -20.20 -5.50 -5.75
CA ARG A 85 -18.91 -4.89 -5.40
C ARG A 85 -17.73 -5.76 -5.80
N TRP A 86 -16.78 -5.09 -6.43
CA TRP A 86 -15.52 -5.63 -6.91
C TRP A 86 -14.38 -4.77 -6.38
N MET A 87 -13.23 -5.39 -6.17
CA MET A 87 -12.04 -4.75 -5.64
C MET A 87 -10.92 -4.86 -6.62
N LEU A 88 -10.59 -3.72 -7.23
CA LEU A 88 -9.44 -3.60 -8.11
C LEU A 88 -8.21 -3.26 -7.30
N GLY A 89 -7.05 -3.71 -7.73
CA GLY A 89 -5.83 -3.33 -7.05
C GLY A 89 -4.54 -3.62 -7.79
N GLY A 90 -3.48 -3.08 -7.22
CA GLY A 90 -2.10 -3.35 -7.56
C GLY A 90 -1.27 -3.38 -6.28
N ALA A 91 -0.25 -4.23 -6.23
CA ALA A 91 0.62 -4.39 -5.08
C ALA A 91 2.06 -4.36 -5.53
N ILE A 92 2.85 -3.78 -4.66
CA ILE A 92 4.27 -3.56 -4.80
C ILE A 92 4.97 -4.50 -3.81
N ASN A 93 6.09 -5.09 -4.20
CA ASN A 93 6.93 -5.88 -3.32
C ASN A 93 7.67 -4.98 -2.33
N ASN A 94 8.14 -3.84 -2.84
CA ASN A 94 9.17 -3.03 -2.20
C ASN A 94 8.58 -1.86 -1.40
N GLY A 95 7.73 -2.18 -0.42
CA GLY A 95 7.17 -1.23 0.54
C GLY A 95 8.16 -0.90 1.68
N GLY A 96 7.77 -1.15 2.92
CA GLY A 96 8.60 -0.94 4.11
C GLY A 96 9.88 -1.78 4.14
N ILE A 97 9.98 -2.88 3.38
CA ILE A 97 11.23 -3.63 3.21
C ILE A 97 12.35 -2.76 2.59
N SER A 98 12.00 -1.82 1.72
CA SER A 98 12.94 -0.87 1.12
C SER A 98 13.46 0.12 2.15
N PHE A 99 12.57 0.61 3.02
CA PHE A 99 12.97 1.49 4.11
C PHE A 99 13.81 0.75 5.16
N ARG A 100 13.46 -0.51 5.47
CA ARG A 100 14.28 -1.38 6.29
C ARG A 100 15.67 -1.58 5.69
N TRP A 101 15.76 -1.87 4.39
CA TRP A 101 17.05 -2.00 3.70
C TRP A 101 17.88 -0.71 3.82
N ALA A 102 17.26 0.45 3.59
CA ALA A 102 17.96 1.72 3.69
C ALA A 102 18.43 2.01 5.14
N ARG A 103 17.61 1.69 6.15
CA ARG A 103 18.00 1.74 7.56
C ARG A 103 19.19 0.82 7.83
N ASP A 104 19.11 -0.43 7.39
CA ASP A 104 20.11 -1.46 7.67
C ASP A 104 21.45 -1.17 7.00
N LYS A 105 21.46 -0.48 5.84
CA LYS A 105 22.67 -0.17 5.08
C LYS A 105 23.27 1.21 5.34
N PHE A 106 22.46 2.20 5.71
CA PHE A 106 22.92 3.60 5.83
C PHE A 106 22.78 4.20 7.22
N ALA A 107 22.21 3.47 8.18
CA ALA A 107 21.86 3.99 9.50
C ALA A 107 22.29 3.07 10.66
N GLU A 108 23.38 2.31 10.51
CA GLU A 108 23.88 1.41 11.57
C GLU A 108 24.16 2.17 12.88
N THR A 109 24.76 3.36 12.81
CA THR A 109 25.02 4.19 13.99
C THR A 109 23.72 4.65 14.66
N GLU A 110 22.77 5.15 13.87
CA GLU A 110 21.44 5.55 14.37
C GLU A 110 20.70 4.39 15.03
N GLN A 111 20.80 3.18 14.48
CA GLN A 111 20.21 1.98 15.07
C GLN A 111 20.79 1.72 16.47
N ARG A 112 22.11 1.70 16.60
CA ARG A 112 22.78 1.51 17.90
C ARG A 112 22.42 2.60 18.91
N VAL A 113 22.33 3.85 18.47
CA VAL A 113 21.91 4.97 19.33
C VAL A 113 20.46 4.80 19.76
N SER A 114 19.56 4.46 18.84
CA SER A 114 18.14 4.25 19.13
C SER A 114 17.93 3.11 20.12
N GLU A 115 18.63 1.99 19.94
CA GLU A 115 18.60 0.84 20.85
C GLU A 115 19.05 1.23 22.27
N LYS A 116 20.17 1.96 22.40
CA LYS A 116 20.66 2.42 23.71
C LYS A 116 19.70 3.39 24.41
N LEU A 117 18.96 4.18 23.64
CA LEU A 117 18.03 5.18 24.16
C LEU A 117 16.58 4.66 24.28
N GLY A 118 16.30 3.42 23.89
CA GLY A 118 14.94 2.88 23.86
C GLY A 118 14.02 3.59 22.85
N LEU A 119 14.58 4.18 21.79
CA LEU A 119 13.86 4.90 20.75
C LEU A 119 13.57 4.01 19.55
N ASP A 120 12.49 4.31 18.83
CA ASP A 120 12.24 3.70 17.54
C ASP A 120 13.15 4.28 16.45
N SER A 121 14.02 3.42 15.91
CA SER A 121 14.95 3.78 14.82
C SER A 121 14.26 4.33 13.57
N TYR A 122 13.04 3.88 13.26
CA TYR A 122 12.33 4.36 12.07
C TYR A 122 11.84 5.80 12.27
N SER A 123 11.34 6.14 13.45
CA SER A 123 10.97 7.51 13.83
C SER A 123 12.17 8.46 13.76
N LEU A 124 13.34 8.02 14.23
CA LEU A 124 14.57 8.80 14.11
C LEU A 124 14.93 9.06 12.63
N LEU A 125 14.84 8.04 11.77
CA LEU A 125 15.13 8.20 10.35
C LEU A 125 14.08 9.02 9.60
N ALA A 126 12.82 8.96 10.00
CA ALA A 126 11.79 9.87 9.49
C ALA A 126 12.16 11.34 9.78
N SER A 127 12.68 11.63 10.99
CA SER A 127 13.16 12.97 11.34
C SER A 127 14.37 13.42 10.51
N TYR A 128 15.17 12.49 9.99
CA TYR A 128 16.27 12.80 9.09
C TYR A 128 15.76 13.14 7.69
N ALA A 129 14.79 12.38 7.20
CA ALA A 129 14.13 12.67 5.92
C ALA A 129 13.45 14.04 5.93
N ASP A 130 12.85 14.43 7.06
CA ASP A 130 12.16 15.72 7.21
C ASP A 130 13.10 16.93 7.07
N LYS A 131 14.39 16.76 7.37
CA LYS A 131 15.42 17.82 7.23
C LYS A 131 15.90 18.03 5.79
N VAL A 132 15.47 17.20 4.85
CA VAL A 132 15.81 17.32 3.43
C VAL A 132 14.58 17.84 2.69
N SER A 133 14.74 18.77 1.76
CA SER A 133 13.62 19.31 0.98
C SER A 133 12.96 18.25 0.09
N ALA A 134 11.70 18.49 -0.30
CA ALA A 134 10.99 17.66 -1.26
C ALA A 134 11.82 17.43 -2.53
N GLY A 135 11.89 16.17 -2.96
CA GLY A 135 12.64 15.76 -4.13
C GLY A 135 14.11 15.42 -3.87
N SER A 136 14.54 15.42 -2.61
CA SER A 136 15.86 14.95 -2.18
C SER A 136 17.03 15.58 -2.96
N ASN A 137 16.89 16.85 -3.34
CA ASN A 137 17.86 17.60 -4.16
C ASN A 137 18.22 16.92 -5.50
N GLY A 138 17.26 16.20 -6.09
CA GLY A 138 17.42 15.51 -7.37
C GLY A 138 17.86 14.05 -7.26
N LEU A 139 18.06 13.53 -6.04
CA LEU A 139 18.31 12.10 -5.83
C LEU A 139 17.00 11.31 -5.98
N VAL A 140 16.96 10.41 -6.97
CA VAL A 140 15.81 9.54 -7.24
C VAL A 140 16.17 8.09 -6.90
N VAL A 141 15.37 7.44 -6.07
CA VAL A 141 15.50 6.01 -5.77
C VAL A 141 14.38 5.24 -6.44
N LEU A 142 14.73 4.21 -7.22
CA LEU A 142 13.79 3.21 -7.74
C LEU A 142 13.94 1.97 -6.86
N PRO A 143 13.01 1.68 -5.94
CA PRO A 143 13.26 0.72 -4.86
C PRO A 143 13.04 -0.74 -5.27
N PHE A 144 13.42 -1.18 -6.49
CA PHE A 144 13.11 -2.55 -6.97
C PHE A 144 14.06 -3.63 -6.43
N PHE A 145 14.33 -3.64 -5.13
CA PHE A 145 15.34 -4.51 -4.52
C PHE A 145 15.03 -6.01 -4.63
N THR A 146 13.76 -6.36 -4.80
CA THR A 146 13.27 -7.75 -4.90
C THR A 146 12.56 -8.05 -6.22
N GLY A 147 12.88 -7.29 -7.29
CA GLY A 147 12.01 -7.22 -8.47
C GLY A 147 10.69 -6.53 -8.12
N GLU A 148 9.76 -6.42 -9.06
CA GLU A 148 8.51 -5.70 -8.81
C GLU A 148 7.28 -6.36 -9.44
N ARG A 149 6.13 -6.24 -8.75
CA ARG A 149 4.81 -6.64 -9.25
C ARG A 149 4.15 -5.46 -9.97
N ALA A 150 3.02 -4.99 -9.46
CA ALA A 150 2.21 -3.99 -10.15
C ALA A 150 2.99 -2.68 -10.32
N PRO A 151 2.72 -1.94 -11.40
CA PRO A 151 1.85 -2.24 -12.54
C PRO A 151 2.56 -3.02 -13.66
N TYR A 152 3.88 -3.20 -13.62
CA TYR A 152 4.65 -3.67 -14.79
C TYR A 152 5.11 -5.13 -14.75
N TRP A 153 4.97 -5.81 -13.60
CA TRP A 153 5.26 -7.23 -13.39
C TRP A 153 6.68 -7.65 -13.82
N ASN A 154 7.66 -6.83 -13.45
CA ASN A 154 9.04 -7.04 -13.84
C ASN A 154 9.85 -7.63 -12.67
N ALA A 155 9.98 -8.96 -12.64
CA ALA A 155 10.80 -9.69 -11.66
C ALA A 155 12.31 -9.45 -11.83
N ASP A 156 12.75 -8.97 -12.99
CA ASP A 156 14.16 -8.65 -13.28
C ASP A 156 14.55 -7.23 -12.83
N ALA A 157 13.58 -6.39 -12.46
CA ALA A 157 13.87 -5.03 -11.97
C ALA A 157 14.82 -5.06 -10.76
N ARG A 158 15.69 -4.06 -10.67
CA ARG A 158 16.69 -3.91 -9.59
C ARG A 158 16.69 -2.50 -9.04
N GLY A 159 17.11 -2.39 -7.77
CA GLY A 159 17.23 -1.11 -7.08
C GLY A 159 18.19 -0.16 -7.78
N ILE A 160 17.82 1.12 -7.91
CA ILE A 160 18.64 2.17 -8.52
C ILE A 160 18.66 3.40 -7.62
N MET A 161 19.83 4.02 -7.49
CA MET A 161 19.99 5.40 -7.02
C MET A 161 20.48 6.25 -8.19
N PHE A 162 19.70 7.22 -8.63
CA PHE A 162 19.97 8.04 -9.79
C PHE A 162 20.10 9.52 -9.39
N GLY A 163 21.12 10.21 -9.90
CA GLY A 163 21.35 11.64 -9.63
C GLY A 163 22.22 11.95 -8.40
N LEU A 164 23.10 11.04 -7.97
CA LEU A 164 24.02 11.32 -6.86
C LEU A 164 24.97 12.48 -7.17
N THR A 165 25.25 13.31 -6.16
CA THR A 165 26.18 14.45 -6.19
C THR A 165 26.88 14.53 -4.83
N LEU A 166 27.97 15.30 -4.72
CA LEU A 166 28.70 15.47 -3.45
C LEU A 166 27.89 16.16 -2.33
N ASN A 167 26.76 16.78 -2.67
CA ASN A 167 25.86 17.40 -1.69
C ASN A 167 24.92 16.40 -1.02
N HIS A 168 24.79 15.19 -1.58
CA HIS A 168 23.93 14.15 -1.03
C HIS A 168 24.61 13.42 0.12
N ASP A 169 23.83 13.17 1.16
CA ASP A 169 24.23 12.39 2.32
C ASP A 169 23.17 11.34 2.66
N LYS A 170 23.36 10.62 3.77
CA LYS A 170 22.42 9.59 4.20
C LYS A 170 21.00 10.10 4.39
N ARG A 171 20.79 11.36 4.80
CA ARG A 171 19.44 11.93 4.98
C ARG A 171 18.71 12.00 3.64
N HIS A 172 19.43 12.35 2.59
CA HIS A 172 18.90 12.36 1.22
C HIS A 172 18.57 10.95 0.75
N ILE A 173 19.41 9.96 1.01
CA ILE A 173 19.15 8.56 0.65
C ILE A 173 17.89 8.03 1.36
N ILE A 174 17.76 8.32 2.65
CA ILE A 174 16.57 7.95 3.43
C ILE A 174 15.32 8.63 2.84
N ARG A 175 15.34 9.95 2.62
CA ARG A 175 14.19 10.66 2.04
C ARG A 175 13.85 10.14 0.64
N ALA A 176 14.84 10.00 -0.23
CA ALA A 176 14.65 9.54 -1.60
C ALA A 176 14.10 8.10 -1.64
N THR A 177 14.44 7.25 -0.67
CA THR A 177 13.86 5.91 -0.52
C THR A 177 12.36 5.99 -0.22
N LEU A 178 11.93 6.85 0.72
CA LEU A 178 10.50 7.05 1.02
C LEU A 178 9.76 7.61 -0.20
N GLU A 179 10.34 8.63 -0.86
CA GLU A 179 9.81 9.22 -2.09
C GLU A 179 9.69 8.17 -3.21
N GLY A 180 10.70 7.31 -3.38
CA GLY A 180 10.73 6.21 -4.35
C GLY A 180 9.59 5.20 -4.18
N ILE A 181 9.26 4.86 -2.93
CA ILE A 181 8.12 3.99 -2.60
C ILE A 181 6.79 4.70 -2.96
N CYS A 182 6.68 5.98 -2.65
CA CYS A 182 5.50 6.78 -2.97
C CYS A 182 5.33 7.01 -4.49
N TYR A 183 6.40 7.19 -5.26
CA TYR A 183 6.32 7.22 -6.73
C TYR A 183 5.82 5.89 -7.29
N ARG A 184 6.26 4.77 -6.71
CA ARG A 184 5.71 3.47 -7.09
C ARG A 184 4.21 3.39 -6.76
N MET A 185 3.77 3.89 -5.61
CA MET A 185 2.33 3.96 -5.31
C MET A 185 1.59 4.83 -6.32
N ARG A 186 2.10 6.02 -6.65
CA ARG A 186 1.52 6.91 -7.67
C ARG A 186 1.27 6.19 -8.99
N SER A 187 2.26 5.47 -9.49
CA SER A 187 2.12 4.75 -10.76
C SER A 187 1.09 3.61 -10.76
N VAL A 188 0.86 2.98 -9.60
CA VAL A 188 -0.20 1.98 -9.44
C VAL A 188 -1.56 2.68 -9.38
N LEU A 189 -1.64 3.81 -8.68
CA LEU A 189 -2.85 4.64 -8.64
C LEU A 189 -3.24 5.13 -10.03
N GLU A 190 -2.30 5.67 -10.81
CA GLU A 190 -2.54 6.10 -12.20
C GLU A 190 -3.11 4.96 -13.06
N SER A 191 -2.62 3.73 -12.86
CA SER A 191 -3.14 2.55 -13.56
C SER A 191 -4.56 2.16 -13.15
N LEU A 192 -4.93 2.39 -11.89
CA LEU A 192 -6.29 2.17 -11.39
C LEU A 192 -7.24 3.27 -11.86
N GLU A 193 -6.83 4.54 -11.79
CA GLU A 193 -7.64 5.67 -12.22
C GLU A 193 -7.95 5.66 -13.73
N GLU A 194 -7.02 5.15 -14.55
CA GLU A 194 -7.28 4.87 -15.98
C GLU A 194 -8.45 3.89 -16.20
N LEU A 195 -8.73 3.00 -15.25
CA LEU A 195 -9.73 1.94 -15.37
C LEU A 195 -11.05 2.29 -14.68
N THR A 196 -10.99 2.90 -13.50
CA THR A 196 -12.18 3.10 -12.63
C THR A 196 -12.58 4.56 -12.46
N GLY A 197 -11.85 5.49 -13.07
CA GLY A 197 -12.00 6.92 -12.84
C GLY A 197 -11.22 7.41 -11.61
N THR A 198 -11.29 8.71 -11.35
CA THR A 198 -10.49 9.40 -10.33
C THR A 198 -10.78 8.90 -8.92
N ALA A 199 -9.73 8.75 -8.10
CA ALA A 199 -9.87 8.52 -6.67
C ALA A 199 -10.29 9.82 -5.96
N GLU A 200 -11.47 9.78 -5.34
CA GLU A 200 -12.06 10.91 -4.62
C GLU A 200 -11.59 10.99 -3.17
N GLN A 201 -11.36 9.84 -2.53
CA GLN A 201 -10.91 9.78 -1.14
C GLN A 201 -9.86 8.68 -0.96
N ILE A 202 -8.70 9.08 -0.45
CA ILE A 202 -7.58 8.18 -0.16
C ILE A 202 -7.53 7.91 1.33
N ARG A 203 -7.87 6.68 1.72
CA ARG A 203 -7.67 6.16 3.07
C ARG A 203 -6.37 5.38 3.13
N VAL A 204 -5.72 5.36 4.28
CA VAL A 204 -4.42 4.67 4.46
C VAL A 204 -4.43 3.69 5.63
N SER A 205 -3.61 2.66 5.51
CA SER A 205 -3.45 1.61 6.52
C SER A 205 -2.03 1.01 6.52
N GLY A 206 -1.69 0.26 7.55
CA GLY A 206 -0.39 -0.40 7.67
C GLY A 206 0.65 0.44 8.42
N SER A 207 1.82 -0.13 8.67
CA SER A 207 2.78 0.43 9.64
C SER A 207 3.30 1.83 9.29
N PHE A 208 3.26 2.23 8.01
CA PHE A 208 3.75 3.55 7.59
C PHE A 208 2.92 4.72 8.12
N THR A 209 1.66 4.49 8.53
CA THR A 209 0.78 5.53 9.08
C THR A 209 1.30 6.10 10.40
N ARG A 210 2.24 5.41 11.05
CA ARG A 210 2.95 5.89 12.25
C ARG A 210 3.96 7.01 11.96
N SER A 211 4.23 7.31 10.68
CA SER A 211 5.19 8.33 10.25
C SER A 211 4.46 9.50 9.58
N PRO A 212 4.25 10.63 10.30
CA PRO A 212 3.67 11.85 9.73
C PRO A 212 4.42 12.36 8.50
N VAL A 213 5.76 12.26 8.53
CA VAL A 213 6.63 12.67 7.42
C VAL A 213 6.34 11.84 6.17
N TRP A 214 6.19 10.52 6.32
CA TRP A 214 5.92 9.64 5.18
C TRP A 214 4.51 9.86 4.62
N LEU A 215 3.52 10.09 5.48
CA LEU A 215 2.16 10.44 5.07
C LEU A 215 2.11 11.76 4.30
N GLN A 216 2.84 12.78 4.75
CA GLN A 216 2.95 14.05 4.04
C GLN A 216 3.65 13.88 2.69
N ILE A 217 4.73 13.11 2.61
CA ILE A 217 5.40 12.78 1.33
C ILE A 217 4.43 12.09 0.36
N LEU A 218 3.64 11.13 0.83
CA LEU A 218 2.62 10.47 0.00
C LEU A 218 1.58 11.48 -0.50
N SER A 219 1.05 12.32 0.39
CA SER A 219 0.08 13.36 0.04
C SER A 219 0.63 14.31 -1.02
N ASP A 220 1.84 14.81 -0.82
CA ASP A 220 2.52 15.73 -1.74
C ASP A 220 2.78 15.06 -3.10
N ILE A 221 3.22 13.80 -3.14
CA ILE A 221 3.50 13.07 -4.40
C ILE A 221 2.22 12.80 -5.19
N LEU A 222 1.14 12.40 -4.50
CA LEU A 222 -0.15 12.12 -5.14
C LEU A 222 -0.91 13.41 -5.50
N GLY A 223 -0.64 14.52 -4.81
CA GLY A 223 -1.41 15.76 -4.95
C GLY A 223 -2.85 15.56 -4.47
N ARG A 224 -3.04 14.79 -3.40
CA ARG A 224 -4.35 14.40 -2.85
C ARG A 224 -4.32 14.40 -1.33
N GLU A 225 -5.48 14.64 -0.73
CA GLU A 225 -5.64 14.50 0.71
C GLU A 225 -5.53 13.02 1.12
N ILE A 226 -4.80 12.76 2.20
CA ILE A 226 -4.61 11.43 2.78
C ILE A 226 -5.34 11.37 4.11
N CYS A 227 -6.34 10.49 4.20
CA CYS A 227 -7.20 10.32 5.37
C CYS A 227 -6.73 9.13 6.20
N ILE A 228 -6.48 9.32 7.49
CA ILE A 228 -6.25 8.23 8.43
C ILE A 228 -7.60 7.83 9.06
N PRO A 229 -8.09 6.60 8.81
CA PRO A 229 -9.30 6.08 9.44
C PRO A 229 -9.11 5.84 10.95
N ASP A 230 -10.19 5.95 11.71
CA ASP A 230 -10.24 5.66 13.15
C ASP A 230 -10.43 4.15 13.41
N VAL A 231 -9.42 3.36 13.05
CA VAL A 231 -9.42 1.89 13.22
C VAL A 231 -8.00 1.35 13.28
N ASP A 232 -7.70 0.52 14.29
CA ASP A 232 -6.39 -0.11 14.44
C ASP A 232 -6.31 -1.43 13.65
N GLU A 233 -7.29 -2.32 13.79
CA GLU A 233 -7.32 -3.65 13.16
C GLU A 233 -8.28 -3.72 11.96
N GLY A 234 -7.90 -3.08 10.85
CA GLY A 234 -8.76 -2.96 9.66
C GLY A 234 -9.27 -4.30 9.10
N ALA A 235 -8.46 -5.36 9.05
CA ALA A 235 -8.91 -6.64 8.46
C ALA A 235 -9.91 -7.38 9.36
N ALA A 236 -9.64 -7.49 10.66
CA ALA A 236 -10.54 -8.15 11.60
C ALA A 236 -11.85 -7.36 11.76
N TYR A 237 -11.76 -6.04 11.87
CA TYR A 237 -12.93 -5.17 11.93
C TYR A 237 -13.77 -5.24 10.65
N GLY A 238 -13.11 -5.24 9.49
CA GLY A 238 -13.78 -5.42 8.20
C GLY A 238 -14.47 -6.77 8.06
N ALA A 239 -13.88 -7.85 8.58
CA ALA A 239 -14.53 -9.17 8.63
C ALA A 239 -15.79 -9.17 9.51
N ALA A 240 -15.77 -8.44 10.64
CA ALA A 240 -16.95 -8.28 11.49
C ALA A 240 -18.06 -7.49 10.79
N ILE A 241 -17.73 -6.36 10.15
CA ILE A 241 -18.68 -5.57 9.32
C ILE A 241 -19.25 -6.44 8.19
N PHE A 242 -18.39 -7.19 7.50
CA PHE A 242 -18.81 -8.07 6.42
C PHE A 242 -19.72 -9.19 6.91
N GLY A 243 -19.49 -9.72 8.12
CA GLY A 243 -20.38 -10.66 8.78
C GLY A 243 -21.77 -10.06 9.05
N PHE A 244 -21.84 -8.82 9.56
CA PHE A 244 -23.12 -8.12 9.74
C PHE A 244 -23.85 -7.92 8.40
N TYR A 245 -23.13 -7.56 7.34
CA TYR A 245 -23.69 -7.47 6.00
C TYR A 245 -24.21 -8.82 5.49
N ALA A 246 -23.43 -9.89 5.60
CA ALA A 246 -23.82 -11.23 5.16
C ALA A 246 -25.05 -11.79 5.90
N LEU A 247 -25.25 -11.38 7.16
CA LEU A 247 -26.40 -11.74 7.98
C LEU A 247 -27.60 -10.79 7.81
N GLY A 248 -27.55 -9.86 6.86
CA GLY A 248 -28.62 -8.90 6.58
C GLY A 248 -28.82 -7.84 7.68
N GLN A 249 -27.85 -7.65 8.57
CA GLN A 249 -27.87 -6.60 9.60
C GLN A 249 -27.46 -5.23 9.05
N LEU A 250 -26.77 -5.21 7.90
CA LEU A 250 -26.53 -4.02 7.10
C LEU A 250 -27.29 -4.15 5.77
N THR A 251 -27.91 -3.07 5.32
CA THR A 251 -28.67 -3.05 4.05
C THR A 251 -27.75 -2.95 2.84
N SER A 252 -26.58 -2.34 3.02
CA SER A 252 -25.53 -2.25 2.01
C SER A 252 -24.16 -2.34 2.64
N ILE A 253 -23.21 -2.94 1.94
CA ILE A 253 -21.80 -2.92 2.35
C ILE A 253 -21.21 -1.49 2.34
N ASP A 254 -21.83 -0.55 1.61
CA ASP A 254 -21.44 0.87 1.63
C ASP A 254 -21.61 1.53 2.99
N GLU A 255 -22.44 0.97 3.89
CA GLU A 255 -22.58 1.44 5.27
C GLU A 255 -21.26 1.35 6.04
N ALA A 256 -20.37 0.42 5.66
CA ALA A 256 -19.02 0.32 6.23
C ALA A 256 -18.26 1.65 6.15
N SER A 257 -18.49 2.44 5.11
CA SER A 257 -17.82 3.72 4.92
C SER A 257 -18.23 4.78 5.95
N ASP A 258 -19.47 4.69 6.45
CA ASP A 258 -20.05 5.64 7.42
C ASP A 258 -19.77 5.22 8.86
N LEU A 259 -19.57 3.92 9.11
CA LEU A 259 -19.21 3.38 10.43
C LEU A 259 -17.79 3.79 10.87
N ILE A 260 -16.94 4.20 9.93
CA ILE A 260 -15.52 4.45 10.17
C ILE A 260 -15.21 5.93 9.97
N GLY A 261 -14.96 6.61 11.08
CA GLY A 261 -14.55 8.01 11.11
C GLY A 261 -13.13 8.23 10.55
N ILE A 262 -12.82 9.48 10.23
CA ILE A 262 -11.48 9.93 9.87
C ILE A 262 -10.97 10.81 11.01
N HIS A 263 -9.88 10.39 11.67
CA HIS A 263 -9.34 11.15 12.81
C HIS A 263 -8.25 12.15 12.41
N GLN A 264 -7.61 11.97 11.24
CA GLN A 264 -6.56 12.87 10.78
C GLN A 264 -6.49 12.93 9.24
N VAL A 265 -6.17 14.11 8.72
CA VAL A 265 -6.04 14.37 7.27
C VAL A 265 -4.73 15.11 6.99
N TYR A 266 -3.98 14.62 6.00
CA TYR A 266 -2.79 15.30 5.45
C TYR A 266 -3.16 15.90 4.10
N LYS A 267 -2.86 17.20 3.92
CA LYS A 267 -3.15 17.94 2.69
C LYS A 267 -1.88 18.16 1.88
N PRO A 268 -1.94 18.06 0.55
CA PRO A 268 -0.76 18.22 -0.28
C PRO A 268 -0.28 19.68 -0.23
N ASN A 269 1.03 19.87 -0.15
CA ASN A 269 1.65 21.16 -0.40
C ASN A 269 1.80 21.35 -1.93
N PRO A 270 1.16 22.37 -2.53
CA PRO A 270 1.20 22.56 -3.99
C PRO A 270 2.61 22.74 -4.56
N LYS A 271 3.52 23.37 -3.81
CA LYS A 271 4.91 23.59 -4.24
C LYS A 271 5.67 22.26 -4.26
N HIS A 272 5.51 21.43 -3.23
CA HIS A 272 6.12 20.10 -3.21
C HIS A 272 5.53 19.21 -4.30
N HIS A 273 4.21 19.27 -4.51
CA HIS A 273 3.54 18.49 -5.55
C HIS A 273 4.10 18.81 -6.94
N GLN A 274 4.34 20.09 -7.25
CA GLN A 274 4.98 20.48 -8.51
C GLN A 274 6.37 19.85 -8.67
N THR A 275 7.22 19.96 -7.64
CA THR A 275 8.54 19.31 -7.63
C THR A 275 8.45 17.79 -7.85
N TYR A 276 7.50 17.15 -7.18
CA TYR A 276 7.29 15.71 -7.30
C TYR A 276 6.75 15.29 -8.66
N CYS A 277 5.93 16.11 -9.31
CA CYS A 277 5.48 15.85 -10.68
C CYS A 277 6.64 15.88 -11.68
N GLU A 278 7.56 16.83 -11.57
CA GLU A 278 8.76 16.89 -12.43
C GLU A 278 9.66 15.66 -12.20
N LEU A 279 9.94 15.33 -10.95
CA LEU A 279 10.79 14.18 -10.60
C LEU A 279 10.15 12.83 -10.92
N TYR A 280 8.82 12.72 -10.86
CA TYR A 280 8.11 11.51 -11.23
C TYR A 280 8.29 11.16 -12.71
N GLN A 281 8.35 12.15 -13.60
CA GLN A 281 8.65 11.92 -15.02
C GLN A 281 10.05 11.32 -15.19
N ILE A 282 11.04 11.85 -14.46
CA ILE A 282 12.41 11.32 -14.46
C ILE A 282 12.44 9.91 -13.91
N TYR A 283 11.79 9.65 -12.77
CA TYR A 283 11.65 8.32 -12.16
C TYR A 283 11.09 7.30 -13.16
N ALA A 284 10.00 7.65 -13.86
CA ALA A 284 9.36 6.78 -14.84
C ALA A 284 10.27 6.53 -16.04
N GLN A 285 10.95 7.55 -16.55
CA GLN A 285 11.85 7.42 -17.70
C GLN A 285 13.08 6.55 -17.38
N VAL A 286 13.66 6.68 -16.18
CA VAL A 286 14.78 5.84 -15.73
C VAL A 286 14.37 4.37 -15.73
N TYR A 287 13.17 4.05 -15.23
CA TYR A 287 12.65 2.68 -15.29
C TYR A 287 12.57 2.16 -16.73
N TRP A 288 11.93 2.92 -17.63
CA TRP A 288 11.69 2.46 -19.01
C TRP A 288 12.97 2.37 -19.84
N ASN A 289 13.94 3.25 -19.61
CA ASN A 289 15.21 3.21 -20.33
C ASN A 289 16.12 2.05 -19.93
N LEU A 290 15.88 1.42 -18.77
CA LEU A 290 16.75 0.38 -18.22
C LEU A 290 16.17 -1.05 -18.31
N GLN A 291 15.12 -1.27 -19.11
CA GLN A 291 14.46 -2.58 -19.21
C GLN A 291 15.42 -3.70 -19.64
N ASP A 292 16.26 -3.45 -20.64
CA ASP A 292 17.22 -4.46 -21.10
C ASP A 292 18.36 -4.67 -20.10
N GLN A 293 18.78 -3.60 -19.43
CA GLN A 293 19.80 -3.65 -18.38
C GLN A 293 19.32 -4.41 -17.16
N PHE A 294 18.03 -4.31 -16.79
CA PHE A 294 17.43 -5.13 -15.74
C PHE A 294 17.53 -6.63 -16.06
N LYS A 295 17.20 -7.04 -17.29
CA LYS A 295 17.34 -8.43 -17.73
C LYS A 295 18.78 -8.90 -17.68
N ALA A 296 19.71 -8.08 -18.17
CA ALA A 296 21.13 -8.40 -18.20
C ALA A 296 21.71 -8.59 -16.78
N ILE A 297 21.50 -7.63 -15.88
CA ILE A 297 22.04 -7.69 -14.51
C ILE A 297 21.38 -8.80 -13.69
N SER A 298 20.07 -9.02 -13.86
CA SER A 298 19.34 -10.09 -13.20
C SER A 298 19.86 -11.47 -13.62
N SER A 299 20.17 -11.64 -14.91
CA SER A 299 20.74 -12.88 -15.44
C SER A 299 22.16 -13.12 -14.92
N PHE A 300 23.00 -12.08 -14.87
CA PHE A 300 24.33 -12.16 -14.26
C PHE A 300 24.25 -12.66 -12.81
N GLN A 301 23.40 -12.04 -11.98
CA GLN A 301 23.23 -12.42 -10.57
C GLN A 301 22.71 -13.85 -10.37
N ARG A 302 21.83 -14.34 -11.26
CA ARG A 302 21.34 -15.73 -11.20
C ARG A 302 22.43 -16.75 -11.51
N ASN A 303 23.31 -16.43 -12.45
CA ASN A 303 24.41 -17.32 -12.82
C ASN A 303 25.47 -17.44 -11.72
N GLU A 304 25.67 -16.38 -10.91
CA GLU A 304 26.59 -16.44 -9.76
C GLU A 304 26.03 -17.22 -8.56
N MET A 305 24.72 -17.49 -8.52
CA MET A 305 24.07 -18.27 -7.46
C MET A 305 24.01 -19.79 -7.76
N GLN A 306 24.46 -20.22 -8.94
CA GLN A 306 24.57 -21.62 -9.35
C GLN A 306 26.01 -22.12 -9.20
#